data_AF-A0A432ELW0-F1
#
_entry.id   AF-A0A432ELW0-F1
#
_cell.length_a   1.000
_cell.length_b   1.000
_cell.length_c   1.000
_cell.angle_alpha   90.00
_cell.angle_beta   90.00
_cell.angle_gamma   90.00
#
_symmetry.space_group_name_H-M   'P 1'
#
loop_
_entity.id
_entity.type
_entity.pdbx_description
1 polymer ?
#
loop_
_entity_poly.entity_id
_entity_poly.type
_entity_poly.pdbx_seq_one_letter_code
_entity_poly.pdbx_strand_id
1 'polypeptide(L)'
;MGLRMLYYHLLILENYGKIPHQAVVYAGEKPLRKMSPIVVTNSLKFEYRLIDLNKVNCSLLLNSNEPSDWVLSILCKMENENRTLKELLTKFLTLPQPKREKYLTYLLHTAGLRPKRLNLLRKEVERMPITVEKHPLFLEGAEKTKREDVINLYKELNLPPRKDCEGSKSFPRKG
;
A
#
# COMPACT_ATOMS: atom_id res chain seq x y z
N MET A 1 -19.53 2.82 4.96
CA MET A 1 -19.17 2.95 3.54
C MET A 1 -20.37 2.99 2.61
N GLY A 2 -21.37 2.09 2.72
CA GLY A 2 -22.53 2.10 1.82
C GLY A 2 -23.29 3.44 1.72
N LEU A 3 -23.54 4.12 2.85
CA LEU A 3 -24.19 5.45 2.85
C LEU A 3 -23.38 6.52 2.11
N ARG A 4 -22.04 6.49 2.19
CA ARG A 4 -21.19 7.40 1.42
C ARG A 4 -21.27 7.14 -0.09
N MET A 5 -21.37 5.88 -0.50
CA MET A 5 -21.55 5.52 -1.91
C MET A 5 -22.87 6.04 -2.46
N LEU A 6 -23.96 5.86 -1.70
CA LEU A 6 -25.26 6.43 -2.04
C LEU A 6 -25.18 7.96 -2.12
N TYR A 7 -24.56 8.61 -1.15
CA TYR A 7 -24.39 10.07 -1.14
C TYR A 7 -23.67 10.57 -2.40
N TYR A 8 -22.54 9.97 -2.76
CA TYR A 8 -21.83 10.32 -4.00
C TYR A 8 -22.61 10.00 -5.26
N HIS A 9 -23.40 8.93 -5.24
CA HIS A 9 -24.27 8.58 -6.37
C HIS A 9 -25.25 9.72 -6.66
N LEU A 10 -25.94 10.18 -5.62
CA LEU A 10 -26.92 11.27 -5.71
C LEU A 10 -26.25 12.59 -6.10
N LEU A 11 -25.12 12.95 -5.48
CA LEU A 11 -24.41 14.18 -5.82
C LEU A 11 -23.96 14.23 -7.28
N ILE A 12 -23.46 13.13 -7.83
CA ILE A 12 -23.02 13.08 -9.24
C ILE A 12 -24.24 13.16 -10.17
N LEU A 13 -25.32 12.47 -9.81
CA LEU A 13 -26.55 12.52 -10.59
C LEU A 13 -27.15 13.93 -10.62
N GLU A 14 -27.21 14.60 -9.47
CA GLU A 14 -27.74 15.96 -9.33
C GLU A 14 -26.89 16.99 -10.09
N ASN A 15 -25.57 16.96 -9.90
CA ASN A 15 -24.68 17.99 -10.45
C ASN A 15 -24.36 17.80 -11.94
N TYR A 16 -24.44 16.57 -12.45
CA TYR A 16 -24.00 16.24 -13.81
C TYR A 16 -25.04 15.52 -14.66
N GLY A 17 -26.20 15.15 -14.10
CA GLY A 17 -27.25 14.42 -14.82
C GLY A 17 -26.83 13.01 -15.26
N LYS A 18 -25.77 12.45 -14.67
CA LYS A 18 -25.18 11.16 -15.07
C LYS A 18 -25.22 10.17 -13.93
N ILE A 19 -25.58 8.93 -14.27
CA ILE A 19 -25.56 7.81 -13.31
C ILE A 19 -24.12 7.29 -13.22
N PRO A 20 -23.46 7.35 -12.04
CA PRO A 20 -22.07 6.93 -11.92
C PRO A 20 -21.94 5.41 -11.83
N HIS A 21 -20.98 4.85 -12.56
CA HIS A 21 -20.54 3.46 -12.37
C HIS A 21 -19.60 3.38 -11.17
N GLN A 22 -20.14 2.92 -10.03
CA GLN A 22 -19.43 2.91 -8.76
C GLN A 22 -18.97 1.50 -8.36
N ALA A 23 -17.75 1.43 -7.82
CA ALA A 23 -17.20 0.23 -7.22
C ALA A 23 -16.36 0.58 -5.99
N VAL A 24 -16.43 -0.27 -4.96
CA VAL A 24 -15.53 -0.25 -3.81
C VAL A 24 -14.56 -1.40 -3.97
N VAL A 25 -13.26 -1.08 -3.99
CA VAL A 25 -12.19 -2.07 -4.04
C VAL A 25 -11.64 -2.29 -2.65
N TYR A 26 -11.75 -3.51 -2.14
CA TYR A 26 -11.17 -3.94 -0.89
C TYR A 26 -9.78 -4.53 -1.13
N ALA A 27 -8.77 -3.87 -0.55
CA ALA A 27 -7.35 -4.22 -0.68
C ALA A 27 -6.72 -4.71 0.63
N GLY A 28 -7.51 -5.02 1.66
CA GLY A 28 -6.98 -5.50 2.94
C GLY A 28 -6.34 -6.89 2.81
N GLU A 29 -5.40 -7.20 3.69
CA GLU A 29 -4.70 -8.51 3.72
C GLU A 29 -5.62 -9.64 4.21
N LYS A 30 -6.49 -9.34 5.18
CA LYS A 30 -7.46 -10.29 5.71
C LYS A 30 -8.66 -10.40 4.77
N PRO A 31 -9.34 -11.55 4.70
CA PRO A 31 -10.56 -11.67 3.91
C PRO A 31 -11.65 -10.72 4.40
N LEU A 32 -12.43 -10.17 3.47
CA LEU A 32 -13.53 -9.28 3.77
C LEU A 32 -14.67 -10.02 4.50
N ARG A 33 -14.96 -9.63 5.75
CA ARG A 33 -15.96 -10.33 6.60
C ARG A 33 -17.28 -9.59 6.81
N LYS A 34 -17.28 -8.26 6.88
CA LYS A 34 -18.42 -7.47 7.39
C LYS A 34 -18.79 -6.27 6.51
N MET A 35 -18.71 -6.40 5.19
CA MET A 35 -19.08 -5.31 4.29
C MET A 35 -20.13 -5.78 3.29
N SER A 36 -21.32 -5.16 3.37
CA SER A 36 -22.42 -5.38 2.44
C SER A 36 -22.34 -4.38 1.27
N PRO A 37 -22.52 -4.81 0.01
CA PRO A 37 -22.65 -3.93 -1.15
C PRO A 37 -24.02 -3.24 -1.27
N ILE A 38 -24.94 -3.51 -0.33
CA ILE A 38 -26.33 -3.05 -0.40
C ILE A 38 -26.64 -2.20 0.83
N VAL A 39 -27.29 -1.07 0.59
CA VAL A 39 -27.95 -0.23 1.60
C VAL A 39 -29.45 -0.37 1.42
N VAL A 40 -30.15 -0.79 2.48
CA VAL A 40 -31.60 -0.98 2.47
C VAL A 40 -32.23 -0.19 3.61
N THR A 41 -33.28 0.55 3.30
CA THR A 41 -34.25 1.12 4.24
C THR A 41 -35.66 0.70 3.82
N ASN A 42 -36.69 1.18 4.52
CA ASN A 42 -38.08 0.83 4.21
C ASN A 42 -38.53 1.30 2.81
N SER A 43 -37.90 2.32 2.23
CA SER A 43 -38.31 2.94 0.95
C SER A 43 -37.17 3.02 -0.08
N LEU A 44 -35.95 2.63 0.27
CA LEU A 44 -34.78 2.74 -0.60
C LEU A 44 -33.97 1.46 -0.59
N LYS A 45 -33.65 0.97 -1.80
CA LYS A 45 -32.64 -0.06 -2.02
C LYS A 45 -31.57 0.50 -2.95
N PHE A 46 -30.35 0.62 -2.43
CA PHE A 46 -29.19 1.08 -3.19
C PHE A 46 -28.11 0.00 -3.19
N GLU A 47 -27.57 -0.29 -4.37
CA GLU A 47 -26.54 -1.31 -4.57
C GLU A 47 -25.34 -0.70 -5.29
N TYR A 48 -24.14 -1.15 -4.90
CA TYR A 48 -22.89 -0.79 -5.57
C TYR A 48 -22.00 -2.01 -5.71
N ARG A 49 -21.04 -1.96 -6.64
CA ARG A 49 -20.11 -3.09 -6.83
C ARG A 49 -19.08 -3.13 -5.71
N LEU A 50 -18.86 -4.30 -5.12
CA LEU A 50 -17.83 -4.54 -4.12
C LEU A 50 -16.86 -5.59 -4.64
N ILE A 51 -15.61 -5.21 -4.83
CA ILE A 51 -14.56 -6.04 -5.39
C ILE A 51 -13.55 -6.36 -4.30
N ASP A 52 -13.41 -7.63 -3.94
CA ASP A 52 -12.38 -8.11 -3.00
C ASP A 52 -11.17 -8.60 -3.79
N LEU A 53 -10.06 -7.84 -3.76
CA LEU A 53 -8.85 -8.20 -4.51
C LEU A 53 -8.28 -9.56 -4.08
N ASN A 54 -8.52 -10.02 -2.85
CA ASN A 54 -8.07 -11.35 -2.41
C ASN A 54 -8.75 -12.50 -3.16
N LYS A 55 -9.84 -12.22 -3.89
CA LYS A 55 -10.58 -13.21 -4.69
C LYS A 55 -10.34 -13.06 -6.19
N VAL A 56 -9.81 -11.90 -6.62
CA VAL A 56 -9.51 -11.64 -8.03
C VAL A 56 -8.25 -12.41 -8.43
N ASN A 57 -8.29 -13.13 -9.55
CA ASN A 57 -7.10 -13.81 -10.07
C ASN A 57 -6.10 -12.78 -10.61
N CYS A 58 -4.88 -12.77 -10.09
CA CYS A 58 -3.82 -11.88 -10.53
C CYS A 58 -3.51 -11.98 -12.03
N SER A 59 -3.73 -13.14 -12.65
CA SER A 59 -3.47 -13.35 -14.08
C SER A 59 -4.28 -12.41 -14.98
N LEU A 60 -5.48 -12.01 -14.57
CA LEU A 60 -6.32 -11.07 -15.32
C LEU A 60 -5.62 -9.71 -15.49
N LEU A 61 -4.97 -9.23 -14.43
CA LEU A 61 -4.25 -7.96 -14.45
C LEU A 61 -2.85 -8.10 -15.03
N LEU A 62 -2.18 -9.23 -14.78
CA LEU A 62 -0.87 -9.52 -15.35
C LEU A 62 -0.91 -9.65 -16.87
N ASN A 63 -2.00 -10.16 -17.44
CA ASN A 63 -2.14 -10.30 -18.89
C ASN A 63 -2.54 -8.99 -19.60
N SER A 64 -2.86 -7.94 -18.84
CA SER A 64 -3.14 -6.63 -19.42
C SER A 64 -1.90 -6.01 -20.08
N ASN A 65 -2.15 -5.10 -21.03
CA ASN A 65 -1.10 -4.29 -21.67
C ASN A 65 -0.75 -3.04 -20.85
N GLU A 66 -1.53 -2.72 -19.81
CA GLU A 66 -1.32 -1.54 -18.98
C GLU A 66 -0.38 -1.84 -17.80
N PRO A 67 0.77 -1.14 -17.66
CA PRO A 67 1.68 -1.34 -16.53
C PRO A 67 1.05 -1.04 -15.16
N SER A 68 0.03 -0.18 -15.13
CA SER A 68 -0.75 0.12 -13.92
C SER A 68 -1.49 -1.11 -13.38
N ASP A 69 -1.97 -1.98 -14.28
CA ASP A 69 -2.65 -3.23 -13.90
C ASP A 69 -1.65 -4.21 -13.29
N TRP A 70 -0.43 -4.25 -13.83
CA TRP A 70 0.65 -5.08 -13.29
C TRP A 70 0.98 -4.66 -11.85
N VAL A 71 1.03 -3.36 -11.57
CA VAL A 71 1.19 -2.84 -10.20
C VAL A 71 0.07 -3.35 -9.29
N LEU A 72 -1.19 -3.28 -9.73
CA LEU A 72 -2.34 -3.70 -8.91
C LEU A 72 -2.40 -5.23 -8.70
N SER A 73 -1.85 -6.01 -9.64
CA SER A 73 -1.82 -7.47 -9.57
C SER A 73 -1.16 -8.01 -8.29
N ILE A 74 -0.25 -7.24 -7.68
CA ILE A 74 0.43 -7.62 -6.43
C ILE A 74 -0.52 -7.81 -5.25
N LEU A 75 -1.71 -7.18 -5.29
CA LEU A 75 -2.73 -7.26 -4.26
C LEU A 75 -3.68 -8.45 -4.45
N CYS A 76 -3.67 -9.06 -5.63
CA CYS A 76 -4.64 -10.06 -6.04
C CYS A 76 -4.31 -11.47 -5.52
N LYS A 77 -5.22 -12.43 -5.74
CA LYS A 77 -4.98 -13.85 -5.46
C LYS A 77 -3.90 -14.39 -6.39
N MET A 78 -2.88 -15.02 -5.81
CA MET A 78 -1.79 -15.70 -6.52
C MET A 78 -1.82 -17.18 -6.14
N GLU A 79 -1.67 -18.07 -7.11
CA GLU A 79 -1.54 -19.52 -6.85
C GLU A 79 -0.13 -19.85 -6.36
N ASN A 80 0.90 -19.34 -7.04
CA ASN A 80 2.30 -19.49 -6.66
C ASN A 80 2.98 -18.13 -6.61
N GLU A 81 3.09 -17.56 -5.41
CA GLU A 81 3.62 -16.20 -5.22
C GLU A 81 5.00 -16.01 -5.86
N ASN A 82 5.95 -16.94 -5.66
CA ASN A 82 7.30 -16.80 -6.20
C ASN A 82 7.32 -16.77 -7.73
N ARG A 83 6.57 -17.66 -8.37
CA ARG A 83 6.49 -17.72 -9.84
C ARG A 83 5.84 -16.45 -10.39
N THR A 84 4.71 -16.05 -9.81
CA THR A 84 3.95 -14.88 -10.25
C THR A 84 4.74 -13.58 -10.05
N LEU A 85 5.48 -13.43 -8.95
CA LEU A 85 6.33 -12.26 -8.71
C LEU A 85 7.48 -12.17 -9.71
N LYS A 86 8.11 -13.30 -10.07
CA LYS A 86 9.14 -13.32 -11.11
C LYS A 86 8.58 -12.92 -12.46
N GLU A 87 7.44 -13.49 -12.85
CA GLU A 87 6.75 -13.14 -14.09
C GLU A 87 6.41 -11.64 -14.14
N LEU A 88 5.86 -11.09 -13.05
CA LEU A 88 5.58 -9.67 -12.91
C LEU A 88 6.83 -8.80 -13.13
N LEU A 89 7.96 -9.15 -12.50
CA LEU A 89 9.23 -8.42 -12.67
C LEU A 89 9.77 -8.53 -14.09
N THR A 90 9.63 -9.70 -14.74
CA THR A 90 10.01 -9.84 -16.16
C THR A 90 9.19 -8.93 -17.07
N LYS A 91 7.90 -8.70 -16.79
CA LYS A 91 7.11 -7.71 -17.54
C LYS A 91 7.63 -6.28 -17.32
N PHE A 92 8.02 -5.92 -16.10
CA PHE A 92 8.61 -4.58 -15.86
C PHE A 92 9.93 -4.38 -16.62
N LEU A 93 10.73 -5.43 -16.79
CA LEU A 93 11.97 -5.35 -17.57
C LEU A 93 11.75 -5.01 -19.05
N THR A 94 10.58 -5.34 -19.62
CA THR A 94 10.26 -4.98 -21.02
C THR A 94 9.97 -3.49 -21.18
N LEU A 95 9.76 -2.74 -20.09
CA LEU A 95 9.50 -1.30 -20.15
C LEU A 95 10.80 -0.50 -20.32
N PRO A 96 10.75 0.66 -21.01
CA PRO A 96 11.86 1.61 -21.04
C PRO A 96 12.25 2.06 -19.63
N GLN A 97 13.55 2.31 -19.41
CA GLN A 97 14.12 2.60 -18.09
C GLN A 97 13.37 3.66 -17.27
N PRO A 98 13.01 4.86 -17.78
CA PRO A 98 12.32 5.87 -16.96
C PRO A 98 10.90 5.42 -16.55
N LYS A 99 10.20 4.68 -17.42
CA LYS A 99 8.88 4.11 -17.07
C LYS A 99 9.04 2.97 -16.07
N ARG A 100 10.04 2.11 -16.27
CA ARG A 100 10.33 0.97 -15.40
C ARG A 100 10.57 1.41 -13.96
N GLU A 101 11.45 2.39 -13.74
CA GLU A 101 11.76 2.92 -12.42
C GLU A 101 10.49 3.46 -11.73
N LYS A 102 9.71 4.29 -12.43
CA LYS A 102 8.44 4.83 -11.94
C LYS A 102 7.47 3.74 -11.47
N TYR A 103 7.21 2.73 -12.31
CA TYR A 103 6.23 1.71 -11.96
C TYR A 103 6.77 0.70 -10.93
N LEU A 104 8.08 0.46 -10.86
CA LEU A 104 8.66 -0.34 -9.78
C LEU A 104 8.52 0.37 -8.43
N THR A 105 8.67 1.69 -8.39
CA THR A 105 8.35 2.48 -7.18
C THR A 105 6.88 2.30 -6.79
N TYR A 106 5.95 2.44 -7.76
CA TYR A 106 4.52 2.21 -7.50
C TYR A 106 4.22 0.79 -7.04
N LEU A 107 4.91 -0.21 -7.60
CA LEU A 107 4.79 -1.60 -7.20
C LEU A 107 5.23 -1.78 -5.75
N LEU A 108 6.38 -1.24 -5.35
CA LEU A 108 6.89 -1.34 -3.98
C LEU A 108 5.95 -0.66 -2.98
N HIS A 109 5.36 0.49 -3.35
CA HIS A 109 4.39 1.19 -2.51
C HIS A 109 3.12 0.34 -2.34
N THR A 110 2.58 -0.16 -3.45
CA THR A 110 1.35 -0.98 -3.46
C THR A 110 1.57 -2.28 -2.68
N ALA A 111 2.74 -2.91 -2.85
CA ALA A 111 3.14 -4.10 -2.11
C ALA A 111 3.23 -3.86 -0.58
N GLY A 112 3.28 -2.61 -0.11
CA GLY A 112 3.13 -2.24 1.31
C GLY A 112 1.88 -2.83 1.97
N LEU A 113 0.81 -3.04 1.21
CA LEU A 113 -0.42 -3.69 1.68
C LEU A 113 -0.29 -5.22 1.81
N ARG A 114 0.85 -5.80 1.42
CA ARG A 114 1.16 -7.24 1.42
C ARG A 114 2.60 -7.46 1.92
N PRO A 115 2.86 -7.37 3.24
CA PRO A 115 4.21 -7.35 3.80
C PRO A 115 5.11 -8.53 3.37
N LYS A 116 4.55 -9.74 3.31
CA LYS A 116 5.27 -10.94 2.85
C LYS A 116 5.79 -10.81 1.41
N ARG A 117 4.94 -10.31 0.50
CA ARG A 117 5.26 -10.15 -0.92
C ARG A 117 6.27 -9.03 -1.15
N LEU A 118 6.16 -7.95 -0.39
CA LEU A 118 7.10 -6.84 -0.43
C LEU A 118 8.53 -7.28 -0.07
N ASN A 119 8.68 -8.12 0.95
CA ASN A 119 9.99 -8.63 1.35
C ASN A 119 10.63 -9.49 0.24
N LEU A 120 9.84 -10.27 -0.49
CA LEU A 120 10.31 -11.05 -1.64
C LEU A 120 10.70 -10.14 -2.82
N LEU A 121 9.84 -9.17 -3.15
CA LEU A 121 10.09 -8.21 -4.23
C LEU A 121 11.37 -7.40 -4.00
N ARG A 122 11.62 -6.94 -2.78
CA ARG A 122 12.83 -6.18 -2.45
C ARG A 122 14.11 -6.92 -2.77
N LYS A 123 14.19 -8.18 -2.33
CA LYS A 123 15.36 -9.03 -2.59
C LYS A 123 15.63 -9.19 -4.09
N GLU A 124 14.58 -9.20 -4.91
CA GLU A 124 14.71 -9.37 -6.35
C GLU A 124 14.99 -8.04 -7.07
N VAL A 125 14.37 -6.94 -6.63
CA VAL A 125 14.61 -5.59 -7.21
C VAL A 125 16.01 -5.07 -6.87
N GLU A 126 16.54 -5.35 -5.67
CA GLU A 126 17.92 -4.99 -5.30
C GLU A 126 18.98 -5.69 -6.18
N ARG A 127 18.63 -6.81 -6.82
CA ARG A 127 19.51 -7.50 -7.78
C ARG A 127 19.45 -6.90 -9.18
N MET A 128 18.52 -5.99 -9.45
CA MET A 128 18.37 -5.34 -10.75
C MET A 128 19.33 -4.15 -10.86
N PRO A 129 19.91 -3.88 -12.04
CA PRO A 129 20.83 -2.75 -12.25
C PRO A 129 20.06 -1.43 -12.42
N ILE A 130 19.23 -1.08 -11.43
CA ILE A 130 18.41 0.14 -11.40
C ILE A 130 18.40 0.72 -9.98
N THR A 131 18.41 2.04 -9.88
CA THR A 131 18.34 2.74 -8.59
C THR A 131 16.90 3.15 -8.33
N VAL A 132 16.20 2.43 -7.44
CA VAL A 132 14.85 2.79 -7.00
C VAL A 132 14.95 3.57 -5.70
N GLU A 133 14.43 4.80 -5.68
CA GLU A 133 14.41 5.64 -4.48
C GLU A 133 13.59 4.99 -3.36
N LYS A 134 14.12 5.03 -2.12
CA LYS A 134 13.46 4.45 -0.95
C LYS A 134 12.35 5.37 -0.46
N HIS A 135 11.16 4.82 -0.24
CA HIS A 135 10.00 5.59 0.24
C HIS A 135 10.20 6.13 1.67
N PRO A 136 9.73 7.35 2.00
CA PRO A 136 9.83 7.91 3.35
C PRO A 136 9.19 7.07 4.46
N LEU A 137 8.01 6.46 4.23
CA LEU A 137 7.38 5.55 5.22
C LEU A 137 8.26 4.35 5.57
N PHE A 138 9.20 3.99 4.69
CA PHE A 138 10.15 2.91 4.93
C PHE A 138 11.32 3.32 5.83
N LEU A 139 11.74 4.58 5.73
CA LEU A 139 12.73 5.16 6.64
C LEU A 139 12.16 5.25 8.05
N GLU A 140 10.90 5.70 8.17
CA GLU A 140 10.21 5.77 9.47
C GLU A 140 10.06 4.40 10.15
N GLY A 141 9.72 3.35 9.38
CA GLY A 141 9.63 1.99 9.91
C GLY A 141 10.97 1.46 10.43
N ALA A 142 12.05 1.66 9.67
CA ALA A 142 13.40 1.22 10.06
C ALA A 142 13.94 1.99 11.28
N GLU A 143 13.60 3.26 11.43
CA GLU A 143 13.95 4.07 12.60
C GLU A 143 13.21 3.62 13.87
N LYS A 144 11.94 3.23 13.75
CA LYS A 144 11.16 2.69 14.87
C LYS A 144 11.68 1.36 15.37
N THR A 145 12.01 0.43 14.47
CA THR A 145 12.59 -0.88 14.85
C THR A 145 13.93 -0.71 15.58
N LYS A 146 14.83 0.14 15.05
CA LYS A 146 16.11 0.44 15.71
C LYS A 146 15.91 1.06 17.10
N ARG A 147 14.90 1.91 17.29
CA ARG A 147 14.57 2.51 18.60
C ARG A 147 14.03 1.46 19.58
N GLU A 148 13.15 0.58 19.12
CA GLU A 148 12.57 -0.50 19.92
C GLU A 148 13.62 -1.53 20.35
N ASP A 149 14.53 -1.89 19.44
CA ASP A 149 15.66 -2.79 19.72
C ASP A 149 16.61 -2.20 20.77
N VAL A 150 16.92 -0.91 20.67
CA VAL A 150 17.74 -0.20 21.68
C VAL A 150 17.02 -0.16 23.03
N ILE A 151 15.71 0.12 23.05
CA ILE A 151 14.92 0.15 24.30
C ILE A 151 14.89 -1.23 24.96
N ASN A 152 14.74 -2.30 24.18
CA ASN A 152 14.73 -3.67 24.71
C ASN A 152 16.11 -4.09 25.22
N LEU A 153 17.19 -3.72 24.50
CA LEU A 153 18.57 -3.94 24.95
C LEU A 153 18.86 -3.21 26.27
N TYR A 154 18.38 -1.96 26.42
CA TYR A 154 18.52 -1.20 27.66
C TYR A 154 17.83 -1.87 28.85
N LYS A 155 16.67 -2.49 28.63
CA LYS A 155 15.92 -3.23 29.66
C LYS A 155 16.59 -4.55 30.03
N GLU A 156 17.11 -5.29 29.06
CA GLU A 156 17.85 -6.53 29.31
C GLU A 156 19.15 -6.29 30.07
N LEU A 157 19.85 -5.20 29.77
CA LEU A 157 21.10 -4.84 30.45
C LEU A 157 20.89 -4.17 31.83
N ASN A 158 19.64 -3.96 32.25
CA ASN A 158 19.25 -3.35 33.52
C ASN A 158 20.03 -2.05 33.85
N LEU A 159 20.31 -1.25 32.81
CA LEU A 159 21.16 -0.06 32.92
C LEU A 159 20.39 1.07 33.62
N PRO A 160 21.00 1.77 34.58
CA PRO A 160 20.36 2.95 35.19
C PRO A 160 20.13 4.02 34.11
N PRO A 161 19.01 4.78 34.18
CA PRO A 161 18.77 5.88 33.25
C PRO A 161 19.93 6.87 33.35
N ARG A 162 20.56 7.19 32.20
CA ARG A 162 21.60 8.22 32.13
C ARG A 162 21.00 9.53 32.65
N LYS A 163 21.49 9.99 33.80
CA LYS A 163 21.40 11.40 34.18
C LYS A 163 22.41 12.19 33.33
N ASP A 164 22.02 13.41 32.98
CA ASP A 164 22.81 14.49 32.38
C ASP A 164 22.89 14.41 30.84
N CYS A 165 22.42 15.39 30.05
CA CYS A 165 22.68 16.83 30.17
C CYS A 165 21.42 17.71 30.04
N GLU A 166 20.90 18.21 31.16
CA GLU A 166 20.37 19.57 31.21
C GLU A 166 21.55 20.51 31.48
N GLY A 167 21.74 21.54 30.65
CA GLY A 167 22.59 22.70 30.99
C GLY A 167 23.79 22.96 30.06
N SER A 168 23.57 23.83 29.06
CA SER A 168 24.49 24.84 28.48
C SER A 168 23.97 25.17 27.07
N LYS A 169 23.66 26.40 26.64
CA LYS A 169 23.95 27.76 27.09
C LYS A 169 22.83 28.71 26.64
N SER A 170 22.62 29.70 27.48
CA SER A 170 22.03 31.01 27.19
C SER A 170 22.53 31.63 25.87
N PHE A 171 21.60 32.13 25.05
CA PHE A 171 21.87 33.13 24.01
C PHE A 171 21.72 34.53 24.64
N PRO A 172 22.75 35.39 24.67
CA PRO A 172 22.57 36.78 25.03
C PRO A 172 22.04 37.56 23.81
N ARG A 173 20.94 38.30 23.99
CA ARG A 173 20.58 39.40 23.08
C ARG A 173 21.51 40.57 23.38
N LYS A 174 22.22 41.06 22.36
CA LYS A 174 22.89 42.36 22.38
C LYS A 174 22.19 43.27 21.36
N GLY A 175 21.91 44.51 21.79
CA GLY A 175 21.59 45.66 20.96
C GLY A 175 20.11 45.80 20.63
#